data_AF-A0A5J4KQJ4-F1
#
_entry.id   AF-A0A5J4KQJ4-F1
#
_cell.length_a   1.000
_cell.length_b   1.000
_cell.length_c   1.000
_cell.angle_alpha   90.00
_cell.angle_beta   90.00
_cell.angle_gamma   90.00
#
_symmetry.space_group_name_H-M   'P 1'
#
loop_
_entity.id
_entity.type
_entity.pdbx_description
1 polymer ?
#
loop_
_entity_poly.entity_id
_entity_poly.type
_entity_poly.pdbx_seq_one_letter_code
_entity_poly.pdbx_strand_id
1 'polypeptide(L)'
;MTNVFRLFQEEDKFTDELFGFITDPNADNRNERAIVSVLHEIAPQIVSVAECMIIDGVDERHYVADYVHAVLNGYGLDGENR
;
A
#
# COMPACT_ATOMS: atom_id res chain seq x y z
N MET A 1 -6.54 9.84 14.88
CA MET A 1 -6.14 8.56 14.27
C MET A 1 -7.36 7.81 13.73
N THR A 2 -8.20 8.40 12.86
CA THR A 2 -9.58 7.89 12.66
C THR A 2 -9.97 7.60 11.20
N ASN A 3 -9.11 7.81 10.20
CA ASN A 3 -9.50 7.61 8.79
C ASN A 3 -8.90 6.41 8.07
N VAL A 4 -7.86 5.77 8.61
CA VAL A 4 -7.11 4.76 7.83
C VAL A 4 -7.83 3.42 7.79
N PHE A 5 -8.47 3.01 8.89
CA PHE A 5 -9.40 1.88 8.89
C PHE A 5 -10.57 2.05 7.91
N ARG A 6 -11.02 3.29 7.70
CA ARG A 6 -12.04 3.61 6.70
C ARG A 6 -11.48 3.48 5.28
N LEU A 7 -10.21 3.82 5.11
CA LEU A 7 -9.45 3.64 3.88
C LEU A 7 -9.25 2.15 3.55
N PHE A 8 -8.95 1.29 4.53
CA PHE A 8 -8.95 -0.17 4.32
C PHE A 8 -10.35 -0.74 4.01
N GLN A 9 -11.41 -0.11 4.47
CA GLN A 9 -12.78 -0.45 4.06
C GLN A 9 -13.13 0.04 2.66
N GLU A 10 -12.37 0.99 2.11
CA GLU A 10 -12.56 1.58 0.79
C GLU A 10 -11.40 1.18 -0.13
N GLU A 11 -11.45 -0.07 -0.64
CA GLU A 11 -10.47 -0.66 -1.57
C GLU A 11 -10.03 0.29 -2.68
N ASP A 12 -10.98 0.98 -3.33
CA ASP A 12 -10.71 1.91 -4.43
C ASP A 12 -9.88 3.12 -3.98
N LYS A 13 -10.18 3.67 -2.79
CA LYS A 13 -9.43 4.80 -2.22
C LYS A 13 -8.06 4.37 -1.73
N PHE A 14 -7.95 3.17 -1.16
CA PHE A 14 -6.66 2.64 -0.75
C PHE A 14 -5.77 2.36 -1.95
N THR A 15 -6.34 1.82 -3.02
CA THR A 15 -5.65 1.63 -4.30
C THR A 15 -5.18 2.96 -4.87
N ASP A 16 -6.01 4.00 -4.87
CA ASP A 16 -5.64 5.32 -5.40
C ASP A 16 -4.52 5.99 -4.59
N GLU A 17 -4.59 5.92 -3.25
CA GLU A 17 -3.54 6.43 -2.36
C GLU A 17 -2.22 5.65 -2.50
N LEU A 18 -2.29 4.31 -2.57
CA LEU A 18 -1.11 3.47 -2.75
C LEU A 18 -0.50 3.69 -4.14
N PHE A 19 -1.32 3.76 -5.18
CA PHE A 19 -0.89 4.08 -6.53
C PHE A 19 -0.25 5.46 -6.59
N GLY A 20 -0.86 6.46 -5.95
CA GLY A 20 -0.30 7.80 -5.84
C GLY A 20 1.02 7.85 -5.06
N PHE A 21 1.25 6.92 -4.14
CA PHE A 21 2.55 6.72 -3.48
C PHE A 21 3.55 6.06 -4.43
N ILE A 22 3.18 5.01 -5.17
CA ILE A 22 4.12 4.26 -6.03
C ILE A 22 4.53 5.09 -7.25
N THR A 23 3.60 5.84 -7.84
CA THR A 23 3.83 6.66 -9.04
C THR A 23 4.49 8.01 -8.77
N ASP A 24 4.59 8.45 -7.51
CA ASP A 24 5.25 9.71 -7.21
C ASP A 24 6.76 9.58 -7.43
N PRO A 25 7.41 10.43 -8.25
CA PRO A 25 8.84 10.29 -8.53
C PRO A 25 9.72 10.75 -7.36
N ASN A 26 9.21 11.51 -6.38
CA ASN A 26 9.99 12.04 -5.26
C ASN A 26 9.90 11.13 -4.03
N ALA A 27 10.99 10.45 -3.69
CA ALA A 27 11.07 9.61 -2.48
C ALA A 27 10.84 10.41 -1.18
N ASP A 28 11.28 11.67 -1.12
CA ASP A 28 11.02 12.56 0.02
C ASP A 28 9.52 12.81 0.22
N ASN A 29 8.83 13.20 -0.85
CA ASN A 29 7.40 13.54 -0.80
C ASN A 29 6.53 12.32 -0.50
N ARG A 30 6.97 11.13 -0.92
CA ARG A 30 6.37 9.83 -0.62
C ARG A 30 6.40 9.52 0.87
N ASN A 31 7.56 9.66 1.52
CA ASN A 31 7.71 9.37 2.96
C ASN A 31 7.01 10.38 3.87
N GLU A 32 6.74 11.60 3.38
CA GLU A 32 5.94 12.59 4.11
C GLU A 32 4.42 12.33 4.04
N ARG A 33 3.96 11.39 3.20
CA ARG A 33 2.53 11.10 3.11
C ARG A 33 2.02 10.42 4.38
N ALA A 34 0.90 10.92 4.90
CA ALA A 34 0.25 10.39 6.09
C ALA A 34 -0.11 8.90 5.95
N ILE A 35 -0.45 8.42 4.74
CA ILE A 35 -0.73 7.01 4.48
C ILE A 35 0.49 6.12 4.71
N VAL A 36 1.70 6.58 4.34
CA VAL A 36 2.95 5.81 4.48
C VAL A 36 3.34 5.68 5.94
N SER A 37 3.28 6.78 6.70
CA SER A 37 3.57 6.76 8.13
C SER A 37 2.64 5.80 8.89
N VAL A 38 1.36 5.77 8.49
CA VAL A 38 0.40 4.83 9.09
C VAL A 38 0.63 3.40 8.61
N LEU A 39 0.88 3.18 7.32
CA LEU A 39 1.20 1.85 6.78
C LEU A 39 2.46 1.28 7.44
N HIS A 40 3.47 2.08 7.72
CA HIS A 40 4.64 1.68 8.51
C HIS A 40 4.26 1.22 9.92
N GLU A 41 3.24 1.82 10.53
CA GLU A 41 2.81 1.50 11.91
C GLU A 41 1.95 0.22 11.97
N ILE A 42 1.07 0.01 11.00
CA ILE A 42 0.08 -1.09 11.04
C ILE A 42 0.41 -2.28 10.14
N ALA A 43 1.11 -2.05 9.04
CA ALA A 43 1.38 -3.06 8.01
C ALA A 43 2.69 -2.73 7.27
N PRO A 44 3.85 -2.76 7.95
CA PRO A 44 5.13 -2.38 7.36
C PRO A 44 5.49 -3.24 6.15
N GLN A 45 5.00 -4.49 6.06
CA GLN A 45 5.19 -5.32 4.87
C GLN A 45 4.57 -4.71 3.60
N ILE A 46 3.46 -3.95 3.73
CA ILE A 46 2.81 -3.29 2.59
C ILE A 46 3.72 -2.20 2.04
N VAL A 47 4.39 -1.44 2.91
CA VAL A 47 5.33 -0.40 2.47
C VAL A 47 6.51 -1.03 1.75
N SER A 48 7.10 -2.09 2.31
CA SER A 48 8.22 -2.79 1.65
C SER A 48 7.84 -3.37 0.29
N VAL A 49 6.63 -3.92 0.13
CA VAL A 49 6.14 -4.39 -1.18
C VAL A 49 5.93 -3.21 -2.14
N ALA A 50 5.33 -2.12 -1.67
CA ALA A 50 5.14 -0.93 -2.49
C ALA A 50 6.48 -0.31 -2.94
N GLU A 51 7.50 -0.31 -2.08
CA GLU A 51 8.88 0.08 -2.44
C GLU A 51 9.50 -0.86 -3.48
N CYS A 52 9.31 -2.18 -3.35
CA CYS A 52 9.72 -3.13 -4.38
C CYS A 52 9.00 -2.87 -5.71
N MET A 53 7.69 -2.58 -5.67
CA MET A 53 6.92 -2.25 -6.88
C MET A 53 7.46 -1.02 -7.61
N ILE A 54 7.90 0.00 -6.86
CA ILE A 54 8.57 1.18 -7.42
C ILE A 54 9.87 0.79 -8.13
N ILE A 55 10.71 -0.04 -7.49
CA ILE A 55 12.02 -0.44 -8.01
C ILE A 55 11.86 -1.33 -9.24
N ASP A 56 10.89 -2.23 -9.23
CA ASP A 56 10.60 -3.16 -10.32
C ASP A 56 9.84 -2.49 -11.48
N GLY A 57 9.35 -1.26 -11.30
CA GLY A 57 8.59 -0.52 -12.31
C GLY A 57 7.20 -1.09 -12.57
N VAL A 58 6.61 -1.76 -11.59
CA VAL A 58 5.23 -2.25 -11.61
C VAL A 58 4.30 -1.25 -10.94
N ASP A 59 4.37 0.00 -11.40
CA ASP A 59 3.57 1.12 -10.91
C ASP A 59 2.19 1.22 -11.56
N GLU A 60 1.78 0.26 -12.40
CA GLU A 60 0.46 0.25 -13.03
C GLU A 60 -0.68 0.02 -12.02
N ARG A 61 -1.75 0.82 -12.13
CA ARG A 61 -2.92 0.79 -11.23
C ARG A 61 -3.52 -0.60 -11.08
N HIS A 62 -3.44 -1.45 -12.10
CA HIS A 62 -3.99 -2.81 -12.04
C HIS A 62 -3.23 -3.76 -11.09
N TYR A 63 -1.91 -3.59 -10.93
CA TYR A 63 -1.07 -4.43 -10.07
C TYR A 63 -1.25 -4.00 -8.63
N VAL A 64 -1.35 -2.69 -8.42
CA VAL A 64 -1.69 -2.09 -7.13
C VAL A 64 -3.07 -2.55 -6.68
N ALA A 65 -4.08 -2.49 -7.55
CA ALA A 65 -5.44 -2.94 -7.24
C ALA A 65 -5.49 -4.43 -6.87
N ASP A 66 -4.83 -5.28 -7.66
CA ASP A 66 -4.77 -6.73 -7.41
C ASP A 66 -4.09 -7.06 -6.07
N TYR A 67 -2.98 -6.37 -5.78
CA TYR A 67 -2.29 -6.49 -4.50
C TYR A 67 -3.13 -6.02 -3.31
N VAL A 68 -3.77 -4.85 -3.43
CA VAL A 68 -4.69 -4.32 -2.41
C VAL A 68 -5.83 -5.31 -2.15
N HIS A 69 -6.44 -5.83 -3.22
CA HIS A 69 -7.52 -6.80 -3.14
C HIS A 69 -7.08 -8.08 -2.43
N ALA A 70 -5.87 -8.57 -2.71
CA ALA A 70 -5.27 -9.70 -2.01
C ALA A 70 -5.02 -9.42 -0.52
N VAL A 71 -4.49 -8.25 -0.19
CA VAL A 71 -4.24 -7.82 1.19
C VAL A 71 -5.54 -7.72 1.98
N LEU A 72 -6.58 -7.11 1.41
CA LEU A 72 -7.89 -6.97 2.06
C LEU A 72 -8.64 -8.29 2.23
N ASN A 73 -8.47 -9.23 1.28
CA ASN A 73 -9.00 -10.59 1.39
C ASN A 73 -8.16 -11.51 2.30
N GLY A 74 -7.10 -11.00 2.93
CA GLY A 74 -6.28 -11.75 3.88
C GLY A 74 -5.22 -12.65 3.25
N TYR A 75 -5.04 -12.63 1.93
CA TYR A 75 -3.96 -13.39 1.25
C TYR A 75 -2.56 -12.86 1.61
N GLY A 76 -2.45 -11.63 2.11
CA GLY A 76 -1.18 -11.00 2.51
C GLY A 76 -0.81 -11.12 4.00
N LEU A 77 -1.66 -11.74 4.83
CA LEU A 77 -1.45 -11.84 6.29
C LEU A 77 -1.30 -13.29 6.80
N ASP A 78 -1.49 -14.30 5.95
CA ASP A 78 -1.29 -15.72 6.28
C ASP A 78 0.18 -16.17 6.19
N GLY A 79 1.13 -15.24 6.35
CA GLY A 79 2.58 -15.51 6.35
C GLY A 79 3.11 -16.15 7.64
N GLU A 80 2.24 -16.52 8.58
CA GLU A 80 2.60 -17.24 9.81
C GLU A 80 1.76 -18.51 9.93
N ASN A 81 2.14 -19.56 9.20
CA ASN A 81 2.15 -20.97 9.64
C ASN A 81 2.28 -21.94 8.46
N ARG A 82 3.47 -22.07 7.87
CA ARG A 82 3.89 -23.33 7.24
C ARG A 82 5.40 -23.50 7.14
#